data_AF-A0A3R7SIW2-F1
#
_entry.id   AF-A0A3R7SIW2-F1
#
_cell.length_a   1.000
_cell.length_b   1.000
_cell.length_c   1.000
_cell.angle_alpha   90.00
_cell.angle_beta   90.00
_cell.angle_gamma   90.00
#
_symmetry.space_group_name_H-M   'P 1'
#
loop_
_entity.id
_entity.type
_entity.pdbx_description
1 polymer ?
#
loop_
_entity_poly.entity_id
_entity_poly.type
_entity_poly.pdbx_seq_one_letter_code
_entity_poly.pdbx_strand_id
1 'polypeptide(L)'
;MTPSILYIACVVGAIGLYLIMRPHRKATRIVGTIAGAGAVAFIMVKVLEGLAADAAVPILEVVFGLAAIAGAARMVTHPRPVFAAIYFVVVVVSSAGMFLLMDAEFMAFSLIIVYAGAILITYLFVLMLAQDATSTAGEALYDRIPREPLAALVVGFVLLAVLSDAFLLVDGGVRPDAPGMTPSLSSVEEDRWMVLDGLPIQLEETVAEILATDSTAAAEFTIERIDGRAIRFDGTHASVDVKIADESRNLVLPVSAMPTNAQLVGWSLVATFPVSLEVAGVILLMAMFGAVVLARRQIDLGEDELRVAAGMTPLLEDEESEFAGGSS
;
A
#
# COMPACT_ATOMS: atom_id res chain seq x y z
N MET A 1 13.05 -1.72 25.13
CA MET A 1 13.56 -0.34 24.93
C MET A 1 13.00 0.54 26.04
N THR A 2 13.75 1.46 26.64
CA THR A 2 13.12 2.45 27.53
C THR A 2 12.37 3.48 26.67
N PRO A 3 11.08 3.76 26.92
CA PRO A 3 10.26 4.64 26.08
C PRO A 3 10.91 6.01 25.79
N SER A 4 11.61 6.54 26.80
CA SER A 4 12.38 7.80 26.73
C SER A 4 13.34 7.91 25.54
N ILE A 5 13.92 6.80 25.08
CA ILE A 5 14.93 6.80 24.01
C ILE A 5 14.29 7.03 22.63
N LEU A 6 13.10 6.47 22.39
CA LEU A 6 12.36 6.67 21.14
C LEU A 6 11.83 8.10 21.04
N TYR A 7 11.36 8.67 22.15
CA TYR A 7 10.95 10.08 22.20
C TYR A 7 12.12 11.03 21.85
N ILE A 8 13.32 10.78 22.40
CA ILE A 8 14.51 11.58 22.08
C ILE A 8 14.84 11.48 20.59
N ALA A 9 14.82 10.28 20.01
CA ALA A 9 15.09 10.10 18.59
C ALA A 9 14.07 10.82 17.69
N CYS A 10 12.79 10.80 18.07
CA CYS A 10 11.73 11.55 17.38
C CYS A 10 11.99 13.06 17.43
N VAL A 11 12.39 13.60 18.59
CA VAL A 11 12.72 15.02 18.74
C VAL A 11 13.93 15.40 17.87
N VAL A 12 14.99 14.57 17.86
CA VAL A 12 16.17 14.81 17.00
C VAL A 12 15.78 14.75 15.52
N GLY A 13 14.92 13.81 15.13
CA GLY A 13 14.38 13.71 13.78
C GLY A 13 13.59 14.95 13.36
N ALA A 14 12.73 15.47 14.26
CA ALA A 14 11.96 16.69 14.03
C ALA A 14 12.85 17.91 13.81
N ILE A 15 13.88 18.06 14.65
CA ILE A 15 14.88 19.15 14.51
C ILE A 15 15.65 18.99 13.19
N GLY A 16 16.05 17.76 12.85
CA GLY A 16 16.74 17.46 11.59
C GLY A 16 15.90 17.88 10.38
N LEU A 17 14.63 17.50 10.33
CA LEU A 17 13.73 17.83 9.22
C LEU A 17 13.42 19.33 9.16
N TYR A 18 13.22 19.99 10.30
CA TYR A 18 13.03 21.45 10.39
C TYR A 18 14.18 22.21 9.74
N LEU A 19 15.42 21.81 10.03
CA LEU A 19 16.63 22.42 9.49
C LEU A 19 16.79 22.20 7.97
N ILE A 20 16.22 21.12 7.43
CA ILE A 20 16.24 20.82 6.00
C ILE A 20 15.17 21.61 5.24
N MET A 21 13.99 21.81 5.83
CA MET A 21 12.85 22.49 5.19
C MET A 21 13.04 24.00 5.06
N ARG A 22 13.73 24.67 6.01
CA ARG A 22 13.97 26.12 5.90
C ARG A 22 15.14 26.45 4.96
N PRO A 23 14.99 27.45 4.07
CA PRO A 23 16.08 27.92 3.21
C PRO A 23 17.12 28.71 4.03
N HIS A 24 18.02 27.99 4.70
CA HIS A 24 19.19 28.53 5.38
C HIS A 24 20.49 28.18 4.63
N ARG A 25 21.63 28.66 5.15
CA ARG A 25 22.97 28.43 4.56
C ARG A 25 23.20 26.93 4.33
N LYS A 26 23.94 26.56 3.27
CA LYS A 26 24.24 25.14 2.94
C LYS A 26 24.73 24.32 4.15
N ALA A 27 25.48 24.94 5.06
CA ALA A 27 25.96 24.33 6.30
C ALA A 27 24.83 23.84 7.22
N THR A 28 23.77 24.61 7.44
CA THR A 28 22.67 24.21 8.34
C THR A 28 21.87 23.05 7.77
N ARG A 29 21.73 22.99 6.44
CA ARG A 29 21.08 21.86 5.76
C ARG A 29 21.89 20.57 5.94
N ILE A 30 23.22 20.64 5.85
CA ILE A 30 24.10 19.48 6.10
C ILE A 30 23.94 19.00 7.54
N VAL A 31 23.97 19.92 8.51
CA VAL A 31 23.74 19.58 9.93
C VAL A 31 22.38 18.92 10.12
N GLY A 32 21.31 19.46 9.52
CA GLY A 32 19.98 18.87 9.57
C GLY A 32 19.93 17.45 8.98
N THR A 33 20.58 17.22 7.84
CA THR A 33 20.66 15.88 7.24
C THR A 33 21.43 14.88 8.09
N ILE A 34 22.52 15.31 8.74
CA ILE A 34 23.30 14.44 9.63
C ILE A 34 22.49 14.11 10.89
N ALA A 35 21.82 15.09 11.49
CA ALA A 35 20.98 14.89 12.66
C ALA A 35 19.79 13.95 12.35
N GLY A 36 19.09 14.18 11.23
CA GLY A 36 17.98 13.33 10.79
C GLY A 36 18.42 11.91 10.46
N ALA A 37 19.50 11.74 9.69
CA ALA A 37 20.05 10.42 9.39
C ALA A 37 20.55 9.70 10.65
N GLY A 38 21.16 10.43 11.59
CA GLY A 38 21.58 9.91 12.88
C GLY A 38 20.40 9.43 13.73
N ALA A 39 19.29 10.16 13.77
CA ALA A 39 18.07 9.74 14.46
C ALA A 39 17.49 8.44 13.86
N VAL A 40 17.40 8.36 12.53
CA VAL A 40 16.93 7.15 11.84
C VAL A 40 17.87 5.96 12.09
N ALA A 41 19.17 6.15 11.94
CA ALA A 41 20.16 5.10 12.19
C ALA A 41 20.10 4.62 13.65
N PHE A 42 19.92 5.54 14.60
CA PHE A 42 19.80 5.19 16.01
C PHE A 42 18.52 4.40 16.32
N ILE A 43 17.37 4.79 15.75
CA ILE A 43 16.12 4.01 15.85
C ILE A 43 16.36 2.62 15.26
N MET A 44 16.97 2.53 14.07
CA MET A 44 17.22 1.27 13.39
C MET A 44 18.12 0.33 14.20
N VAL A 45 19.21 0.84 14.77
CA VAL A 45 20.10 0.05 15.65
C VAL A 45 19.33 -0.48 16.86
N LYS A 46 18.47 0.35 17.48
CA LYS A 46 17.67 -0.10 18.62
C LYS A 46 16.62 -1.14 18.24
N VAL A 47 16.00 -1.03 17.07
CA VAL A 47 15.08 -2.03 16.56
C VAL A 47 15.83 -3.35 16.31
N LEU A 48 17.03 -3.29 15.70
CA LEU A 48 17.86 -4.47 15.44
C LEU A 48 18.37 -5.13 16.72
N GLU A 49 18.75 -4.35 17.74
CA GLU A 49 19.11 -4.88 19.07
C GLU A 49 17.93 -5.57 19.78
N GLY A 50 16.70 -5.25 19.40
CA GLY A 50 15.48 -5.87 19.92
C GLY A 50 15.13 -7.22 19.27
N LEU A 51 15.80 -7.59 18.17
CA LEU A 51 15.61 -8.89 17.55
C LEU A 51 16.23 -10.00 18.42
N ALA A 52 15.61 -11.19 18.41
CA ALA A 52 16.11 -12.34 19.13
C ALA A 52 17.56 -12.66 18.71
N ALA A 53 18.39 -13.10 19.66
CA ALA A 53 19.82 -13.36 19.42
C ALA A 53 20.09 -14.39 18.30
N ASP A 54 19.12 -15.24 18.00
CA ASP A 54 19.19 -16.27 16.95
C ASP A 54 18.53 -15.86 15.62
N ALA A 55 17.95 -14.65 15.53
CA ALA A 55 17.32 -14.17 14.32
C ALA A 55 18.36 -13.68 13.30
N ALA A 56 18.24 -14.13 12.05
CA ALA A 56 19.03 -13.59 10.96
C ALA A 56 18.72 -12.10 10.80
N VAL A 57 19.77 -11.27 10.59
CA VAL A 57 19.58 -9.84 10.34
C VAL A 57 18.83 -9.67 9.01
N PRO A 58 17.65 -9.04 8.99
CA PRO A 58 16.85 -8.87 7.79
C PRO A 58 17.41 -7.75 6.92
N ILE A 59 18.50 -8.05 6.18
CA ILE A 59 19.29 -7.05 5.44
C ILE A 59 18.44 -6.36 4.38
N LEU A 60 17.64 -7.11 3.62
CA LEU A 60 16.87 -6.57 2.50
C LEU A 60 15.74 -5.66 3.00
N GLU A 61 15.07 -6.05 4.07
CA GLU A 61 14.00 -5.32 4.76
C GLU A 61 14.53 -3.99 5.28
N VAL A 62 15.71 -3.99 5.90
CA VAL A 62 16.38 -2.77 6.35
C VAL A 62 16.73 -1.87 5.17
N VAL A 63 17.24 -2.43 4.07
CA VAL A 63 17.58 -1.65 2.86
C VAL A 63 16.35 -0.99 2.25
N PHE A 64 15.26 -1.74 2.04
CA PHE A 64 14.01 -1.19 1.50
C PHE A 64 13.37 -0.19 2.47
N GLY A 65 13.38 -0.46 3.78
CA GLY A 65 12.90 0.46 4.81
C GLY A 65 13.67 1.79 4.82
N LEU A 66 15.01 1.74 4.77
CA LEU A 66 15.84 2.94 4.70
C LEU A 66 15.65 3.70 3.38
N ALA A 67 15.51 3.00 2.26
CA ALA A 67 15.21 3.61 0.96
C ALA A 67 13.85 4.32 0.97
N ALA A 68 12.83 3.73 1.58
CA ALA A 68 11.51 4.34 1.75
C ALA A 68 11.57 5.61 2.62
N ILE A 69 12.23 5.56 3.77
CA ILE A 69 12.37 6.73 4.66
C ILE A 69 13.17 7.85 3.97
N ALA A 70 14.28 7.51 3.32
CA ALA A 70 15.09 8.48 2.58
C ALA A 70 14.31 9.10 1.41
N GLY A 71 13.53 8.29 0.69
CA GLY A 71 12.62 8.73 -0.37
C GLY A 71 11.56 9.69 0.15
N ALA A 72 10.89 9.35 1.24
CA ALA A 72 9.86 10.20 1.85
C ALA A 72 10.43 11.54 2.34
N ALA A 73 11.58 11.50 3.04
CA ALA A 73 12.27 12.71 3.48
C ALA A 73 12.68 13.61 2.29
N ARG A 74 13.14 13.01 1.18
CA ARG A 74 13.51 13.75 -0.02
C ARG A 74 12.32 14.26 -0.81
N MET A 75 11.23 13.51 -0.89
CA MET A 75 9.97 13.95 -1.51
C MET A 75 9.50 15.27 -0.89
N VAL A 76 9.44 15.36 0.44
CA VAL A 76 8.95 16.56 1.15
C VAL A 76 9.92 17.74 1.08
N THR A 77 11.23 17.47 0.97
CA THR A 77 12.27 18.51 1.05
C THR A 77 12.80 18.98 -0.30
N HIS A 78 12.39 18.36 -1.40
CA HIS A 78 12.89 18.73 -2.73
C HIS A 78 12.12 19.94 -3.29
N PRO A 79 12.80 21.02 -3.73
CA PRO A 79 12.13 22.26 -4.14
C PRO A 79 11.42 22.17 -5.50
N ARG A 80 11.74 21.15 -6.30
CA ARG A 80 11.19 20.93 -7.64
C ARG A 80 10.16 19.77 -7.61
N PRO A 81 8.86 20.04 -7.85
CA PRO A 81 7.79 19.05 -7.86
C PRO A 81 8.06 17.77 -8.65
N VAL A 82 8.59 17.84 -9.86
CA VAL A 82 8.91 16.64 -10.67
C VAL A 82 9.87 15.71 -9.92
N PHE A 83 10.94 16.24 -9.34
CA PHE A 83 11.90 15.44 -8.58
C PHE A 83 11.29 14.94 -7.25
N ALA A 84 10.44 15.75 -6.59
CA ALA A 84 9.72 15.29 -5.40
C ALA A 84 8.85 14.06 -5.69
N ALA A 85 8.16 14.07 -6.82
CA ALA A 85 7.33 12.95 -7.25
C ALA A 85 8.16 11.71 -7.67
N ILE A 86 9.35 11.87 -8.27
CA ILE A 86 10.29 10.74 -8.49
C ILE A 86 10.71 10.11 -7.16
N TYR A 87 10.98 10.91 -6.12
CA TYR A 87 11.26 10.36 -4.79
C TYR A 87 10.06 9.64 -4.18
N PHE A 88 8.83 10.06 -4.51
CA PHE A 88 7.64 9.31 -4.10
C PHE A 88 7.55 7.94 -4.79
N VAL A 89 7.93 7.84 -6.07
CA VAL A 89 8.07 6.54 -6.76
C VAL A 89 9.05 5.63 -6.03
N VAL A 90 10.18 6.15 -5.55
CA VAL A 90 11.15 5.37 -4.74
C VAL A 90 10.51 4.82 -3.47
N VAL A 91 9.65 5.60 -2.78
CA VAL A 91 8.91 5.12 -1.62
C VAL A 91 7.99 3.96 -2.00
N VAL A 92 7.19 4.12 -3.05
CA VAL A 92 6.23 3.11 -3.49
C VAL A 92 6.92 1.80 -3.91
N VAL A 93 8.03 1.89 -4.66
CA VAL A 93 8.82 0.72 -5.05
C VAL A 93 9.48 0.05 -3.85
N SER A 94 9.98 0.84 -2.90
CA SER A 94 10.58 0.29 -1.67
C SER A 94 9.54 -0.42 -0.80
N SER A 95 8.33 0.13 -0.69
CA SER A 95 7.20 -0.51 -0.02
C SER A 95 6.75 -1.78 -0.74
N ALA A 96 6.78 -1.81 -2.08
CA ALA A 96 6.48 -3.03 -2.84
C ALA A 96 7.53 -4.13 -2.57
N GLY A 97 8.81 -3.76 -2.49
CA GLY A 97 9.89 -4.66 -2.06
C GLY A 97 9.62 -5.24 -0.67
N MET A 98 9.18 -4.41 0.29
CA MET A 98 8.79 -4.87 1.62
C MET A 98 7.62 -5.87 1.59
N PHE A 99 6.61 -5.64 0.75
CA PHE A 99 5.50 -6.60 0.58
C PHE A 99 5.94 -7.93 -0.01
N LEU A 100 6.87 -7.94 -0.98
CA LEU A 100 7.43 -9.18 -1.52
C LEU A 100 8.19 -9.98 -0.44
N LEU A 101 8.92 -9.31 0.44
CA LEU A 101 9.63 -9.96 1.55
C LEU A 101 8.68 -10.55 2.60
N MET A 102 7.42 -10.09 2.65
CA MET A 102 6.38 -10.62 3.54
C MET A 102 5.45 -11.64 2.84
N ASP A 103 5.89 -12.23 1.71
CA ASP A 103 5.09 -13.15 0.87
C ASP A 103 3.72 -12.56 0.40
N ALA A 104 3.60 -11.23 0.38
CA ALA A 104 2.42 -10.51 -0.07
C ALA A 104 2.55 -10.07 -1.54
N GLU A 105 2.76 -11.05 -2.43
CA GLU A 105 3.00 -10.83 -3.87
C GLU A 105 1.88 -10.03 -4.56
N PHE A 106 0.60 -10.35 -4.28
CA PHE A 106 -0.53 -9.64 -4.87
C PHE A 106 -0.49 -8.15 -4.51
N MET A 107 -0.25 -7.85 -3.22
CA MET A 107 -0.15 -6.48 -2.73
C MET A 107 1.04 -5.74 -3.34
N ALA A 108 2.21 -6.39 -3.43
CA ALA A 108 3.38 -5.79 -4.05
C ALA A 108 3.14 -5.40 -5.51
N PHE A 109 2.61 -6.31 -6.33
CA PHE A 109 2.33 -6.03 -7.74
C PHE A 109 1.20 -5.02 -7.91
N SER A 110 0.17 -5.04 -7.06
CA SER A 110 -0.90 -4.03 -7.08
C SER A 110 -0.35 -2.62 -6.80
N LEU A 111 0.59 -2.50 -5.85
CA LEU A 111 1.25 -1.24 -5.52
C LEU A 111 2.11 -0.72 -6.69
N ILE A 112 2.76 -1.60 -7.42
CA ILE A 112 3.53 -1.23 -8.62
C ILE A 112 2.58 -0.82 -9.77
N ILE A 113 1.59 -1.64 -10.11
CA ILE A 113 0.74 -1.42 -11.28
C ILE A 113 -0.20 -0.22 -11.07
N VAL A 114 -0.89 -0.17 -9.93
CA VAL A 114 -1.90 0.85 -9.66
C VAL A 114 -1.26 2.13 -9.15
N TYR A 115 -0.46 2.07 -8.09
CA TYR A 115 0.13 3.29 -7.52
C TYR A 115 1.28 3.79 -8.37
N ALA A 116 2.37 3.03 -8.52
CA ALA A 116 3.53 3.52 -9.27
C ALA A 116 3.25 3.69 -10.77
N GLY A 117 2.46 2.79 -11.36
CA GLY A 117 2.14 2.75 -12.78
C GLY A 117 1.06 3.77 -13.17
N ALA A 118 -0.17 3.61 -12.71
CA ALA A 118 -1.26 4.49 -13.12
C ALA A 118 -1.23 5.83 -12.38
N ILE A 119 -1.36 5.82 -11.05
CA ILE A 119 -1.60 7.04 -10.26
C ILE A 119 -0.39 7.98 -10.32
N LEU A 120 0.82 7.48 -10.05
CA LEU A 120 2.02 8.33 -10.00
C LEU A 120 2.44 8.85 -11.38
N ILE A 121 2.32 8.05 -12.44
CA ILE A 121 2.66 8.53 -13.79
C ILE A 121 1.64 9.57 -14.25
N THR A 122 0.34 9.35 -14.03
CA THR A 122 -0.68 10.38 -14.32
C THR A 122 -0.42 11.66 -13.52
N TYR A 123 -0.11 11.53 -12.23
CA TYR A 123 0.23 12.68 -11.38
C TYR A 123 1.50 13.41 -11.87
N LEU A 124 2.55 12.67 -12.24
CA LEU A 124 3.78 13.24 -12.80
C LEU A 124 3.54 13.99 -14.10
N PHE A 125 2.74 13.43 -15.00
CA PHE A 125 2.36 14.07 -16.25
C PHE A 125 1.61 15.39 -16.00
N VAL A 126 0.59 15.36 -15.13
CA VAL A 126 -0.19 16.54 -14.75
C VAL A 126 0.70 17.61 -14.11
N LEU A 127 1.58 17.22 -13.18
CA LEU A 127 2.53 18.15 -12.56
C LEU A 127 3.44 18.80 -13.61
N MET A 128 4.00 18.01 -14.53
CA MET A 128 4.92 18.52 -15.55
C MET A 128 4.24 19.56 -16.45
N LEU A 129 3.02 19.28 -16.92
CA LEU A 129 2.25 20.23 -17.72
C LEU A 129 1.93 21.53 -16.95
N ALA A 130 1.55 21.42 -15.68
CA ALA A 130 1.25 22.58 -14.84
C ALA A 130 2.50 23.46 -14.60
N GLN A 131 3.67 22.85 -14.44
CA GLN A 131 4.91 23.60 -14.25
C GLN A 131 5.32 24.39 -15.49
N ASP A 132 5.23 23.80 -16.68
CA ASP A 132 5.58 24.46 -17.95
C ASP A 132 4.65 25.65 -18.22
N ALA A 133 3.34 25.51 -17.98
CA ALA A 133 2.37 26.60 -18.11
C ALA A 133 2.73 27.81 -17.23
N THR A 134 3.23 27.57 -16.02
CA THR A 134 3.56 28.64 -15.06
C THR A 134 4.88 29.34 -15.41
N SER A 135 5.82 28.66 -16.06
CA SER A 135 7.12 29.24 -16.44
C SER A 135 7.01 30.41 -17.43
N THR A 136 5.90 30.48 -18.16
CA THR A 136 5.63 31.49 -19.19
C THR A 136 4.85 32.71 -18.65
N ALA A 137 4.21 32.59 -17.48
CA ALA A 137 3.29 33.58 -16.91
C ALA A 137 3.91 34.52 -15.85
N GLY A 138 5.23 34.54 -15.72
CA GLY A 138 5.90 35.16 -14.57
C GLY A 138 5.81 34.27 -13.33
N GLU A 139 6.82 34.32 -12.46
CA GLU A 139 6.90 33.48 -11.27
C GLU A 139 5.69 33.72 -10.35
N ALA A 140 4.60 32.96 -10.55
CA ALA A 140 3.52 32.92 -9.59
C ALA A 140 4.15 32.58 -8.23
N LEU A 141 4.01 33.48 -7.25
CA LEU A 141 4.53 33.33 -5.89
C LEU A 141 3.81 32.14 -5.22
N TYR A 142 4.21 30.92 -5.59
CA TYR A 142 3.90 29.76 -4.79
C TYR A 142 4.60 29.95 -3.45
N ASP A 143 3.86 29.66 -2.39
CA ASP A 143 4.32 29.66 -1.00
C ASP A 143 5.37 28.55 -0.81
N ARG A 144 6.59 28.80 -1.29
CA ARG A 144 7.75 27.90 -1.19
C ARG A 144 8.24 27.77 0.25
N ILE A 145 7.71 28.59 1.15
CA ILE A 145 8.01 28.60 2.56
C ILE A 145 6.78 28.00 3.26
N PRO A 146 6.94 26.93 4.05
CA PRO A 146 5.83 26.42 4.84
C PRO A 146 5.31 27.52 5.77
N ARG A 147 3.98 27.70 5.82
CA ARG A 147 3.34 28.70 6.69
C ARG A 147 3.64 28.45 8.17
N GLU A 148 3.51 27.19 8.60
CA GLU A 148 3.72 26.77 10.00
C GLU A 148 4.53 25.46 10.11
N PRO A 149 5.83 25.48 9.77
CA PRO A 149 6.66 24.26 9.74
C PRO A 149 6.85 23.64 11.12
N LEU A 150 6.88 24.46 12.17
CA LEU A 150 7.08 23.98 13.54
C LEU A 150 5.85 23.19 14.02
N ALA A 151 4.65 23.73 13.83
CA ALA A 151 3.41 23.05 14.22
C ALA A 151 3.25 21.71 13.50
N ALA A 152 3.48 21.68 12.18
CA ALA A 152 3.41 20.45 11.39
C ALA A 152 4.39 19.37 11.89
N LEU A 153 5.63 19.76 12.22
CA LEU A 153 6.64 18.82 12.72
C LEU A 153 6.33 18.33 14.14
N VAL A 154 5.88 19.22 15.02
CA VAL A 154 5.50 18.82 16.39
C VAL A 154 4.36 17.82 16.34
N VAL A 155 3.28 18.11 15.61
CA VAL A 155 2.14 17.20 15.49
C VAL A 155 2.56 15.88 14.84
N GLY A 156 3.31 15.92 13.75
CA GLY A 156 3.75 14.72 13.04
C GLY A 156 4.65 13.81 13.88
N PHE A 157 5.64 14.37 14.57
CA PHE A 157 6.56 13.58 15.39
C PHE A 157 5.97 13.16 16.74
N VAL A 158 5.02 13.91 17.30
CA VAL A 158 4.23 13.46 18.45
C VAL A 158 3.37 12.26 18.06
N LEU A 159 2.68 12.34 16.91
CA LEU A 159 1.92 11.20 16.39
C LEU A 159 2.82 9.99 16.13
N LEU A 160 3.97 10.18 15.48
CA LEU A 160 4.96 9.13 15.26
C LEU A 160 5.38 8.48 16.58
N ALA A 161 5.67 9.28 17.60
CA ALA A 161 6.14 8.78 18.89
C ALA A 161 5.04 8.01 19.63
N VAL A 162 3.80 8.51 19.64
CA VAL A 162 2.65 7.84 20.26
C VAL A 162 2.33 6.52 19.55
N LEU A 163 2.34 6.51 18.21
CA LEU A 163 2.15 5.27 17.45
C LEU A 163 3.31 4.30 17.72
N SER A 164 4.55 4.78 17.70
CA SER A 164 5.71 3.93 18.01
C SER A 164 5.64 3.35 19.42
N ASP A 165 5.14 4.10 20.39
CA ASP A 165 4.93 3.62 21.76
C ASP A 165 3.84 2.54 21.83
N ALA A 166 2.69 2.79 21.19
CA ALA A 166 1.59 1.83 21.10
C ALA A 166 1.99 0.53 20.39
N PHE A 167 2.81 0.61 19.33
CA PHE A 167 3.25 -0.55 18.56
C PHE A 167 4.48 -1.27 19.15
N LEU A 168 5.42 -0.56 19.79
CA LEU A 168 6.74 -1.10 20.16
C LEU A 168 7.01 -1.18 21.68
N LEU A 169 6.31 -0.43 22.55
CA LEU A 169 6.75 -0.17 23.93
C LEU A 169 5.78 -0.55 25.06
N VAL A 170 4.54 -0.96 24.78
CA VAL A 170 3.64 -1.44 25.84
C VAL A 170 4.29 -2.66 26.53
N ASP A 171 4.50 -2.57 27.85
CA ASP A 171 5.10 -3.55 28.79
C ASP A 171 4.43 -4.95 28.82
N GLY A 172 3.62 -5.28 27.83
CA GLY A 172 3.18 -6.63 27.49
C GLY A 172 3.93 -7.26 26.32
N GLY A 173 4.84 -6.53 25.67
CA GLY A 173 5.63 -7.02 24.54
C GLY A 173 4.75 -7.52 23.40
N VAL A 174 4.69 -6.81 22.28
CA VAL A 174 4.56 -7.50 21.00
C VAL A 174 5.87 -8.25 20.78
N ARG A 175 6.04 -9.31 21.55
CA ARG A 175 6.88 -10.44 21.21
C ARG A 175 6.25 -10.99 19.92
N PRO A 176 6.99 -11.08 18.81
CA PRO A 176 6.52 -11.82 17.63
C PRO A 176 6.07 -13.26 17.98
N ASP A 177 6.47 -13.74 19.16
CA ASP A 177 6.19 -15.01 19.82
C ASP A 177 5.20 -14.93 21.01
N ALA A 178 4.48 -13.82 21.22
CA ALA A 178 3.42 -13.75 22.23
C ALA A 178 2.30 -14.73 21.86
N PRO A 179 1.99 -15.74 22.70
CA PRO A 179 0.99 -16.77 22.37
C PRO A 179 -0.36 -16.11 22.04
N GLY A 180 -0.78 -16.18 20.77
CA GLY A 180 -2.06 -15.68 20.29
C GLY A 180 -2.06 -14.36 19.49
N MET A 181 -0.91 -13.69 19.30
CA MET A 181 -0.82 -12.48 18.45
C MET A 181 -0.36 -12.75 17.02
N THR A 182 0.51 -13.74 16.82
CA THR A 182 0.86 -14.26 15.50
C THR A 182 0.22 -15.64 15.35
N PRO A 183 -0.59 -15.87 14.30
CA PRO A 183 -1.08 -17.21 14.01
C PRO A 183 0.14 -18.13 13.81
N SER A 184 0.08 -19.36 14.33
CA SER A 184 1.15 -20.34 14.08
C SER A 184 1.22 -20.61 12.58
N LEU A 185 2.41 -20.92 12.05
CA LEU A 185 2.57 -21.27 10.64
C LEU A 185 1.57 -22.35 10.21
N SER A 186 1.35 -23.35 11.06
CA SER A 186 0.36 -24.39 10.84
C SER A 186 -1.07 -23.86 10.68
N SER A 187 -1.48 -22.86 11.48
CA SER A 187 -2.82 -22.27 11.35
C SER A 187 -2.97 -21.41 10.08
N VAL A 188 -1.91 -20.72 9.66
CA VAL A 188 -1.89 -19.98 8.39
C VAL A 188 -1.95 -20.94 7.20
N GLU A 189 -1.21 -22.06 7.28
CA GLU A 189 -1.26 -23.10 6.25
C GLU A 189 -2.64 -23.76 6.18
N GLU A 190 -3.26 -24.06 7.32
CA GLU A 190 -4.62 -24.59 7.40
C GLU A 190 -5.61 -23.65 6.71
N ASP A 191 -5.58 -22.34 7.00
CA ASP A 191 -6.44 -21.34 6.36
C ASP A 191 -6.29 -21.34 4.83
N ARG A 192 -5.07 -21.52 4.32
CA ARG A 192 -4.81 -21.59 2.88
C ARG A 192 -5.37 -22.86 2.25
N TRP A 193 -5.24 -24.01 2.92
CA TRP A 193 -5.86 -25.26 2.47
C TRP A 193 -7.38 -25.17 2.48
N MET A 194 -7.97 -24.43 3.42
CA MET A 194 -9.41 -24.22 3.46
C MET A 194 -9.96 -23.37 2.32
N VAL A 195 -9.13 -22.51 1.71
CA VAL A 195 -9.52 -21.86 0.45
C VAL A 195 -9.65 -22.86 -0.69
N LEU A 196 -8.77 -23.86 -0.78
CA LEU A 196 -8.87 -24.91 -1.81
C LEU A 196 -10.14 -25.76 -1.66
N ASP A 197 -10.61 -25.99 -0.44
CA ASP A 197 -11.88 -26.69 -0.20
C ASP A 197 -13.10 -25.96 -0.78
N GLY A 198 -13.01 -24.62 -0.83
CA GLY A 198 -13.99 -23.74 -1.48
C GLY A 198 -13.88 -23.68 -3.01
N LEU A 199 -12.82 -24.26 -3.60
CA LEU A 199 -12.54 -24.26 -5.04
C LEU A 199 -12.73 -25.67 -5.63
N PRO A 200 -13.98 -26.13 -5.83
CA PRO A 200 -14.27 -27.53 -6.15
C PRO A 200 -13.59 -28.01 -7.43
N ILE A 201 -13.57 -27.20 -8.48
CA ILE A 201 -12.97 -27.55 -9.76
C ILE A 201 -11.45 -27.76 -9.61
N GLN A 202 -10.76 -26.85 -8.91
CA GLN A 202 -9.31 -26.95 -8.72
C GLN A 202 -8.94 -28.14 -7.82
N LEU A 203 -9.76 -28.43 -6.81
CA LEU A 203 -9.58 -29.59 -5.95
C LEU A 203 -9.75 -30.90 -6.74
N GLU A 204 -10.79 -30.99 -7.58
CA GLU A 204 -11.03 -32.16 -8.44
C GLU A 204 -9.89 -32.35 -9.45
N GLU A 205 -9.40 -31.29 -10.09
CA GLU A 205 -8.26 -31.34 -11.00
C GLU A 205 -6.99 -31.84 -10.28
N THR A 206 -6.73 -31.36 -9.06
CA THR A 206 -5.58 -31.78 -8.25
C THR A 206 -5.67 -33.28 -7.90
N VAL A 207 -6.84 -33.73 -7.46
CA VAL A 207 -7.08 -35.15 -7.12
C VAL A 207 -6.92 -36.02 -8.36
N ALA A 208 -7.45 -35.57 -9.51
CA ALA A 208 -7.32 -36.28 -10.77
C ALA A 208 -5.85 -36.42 -11.21
N GLU A 209 -5.03 -35.39 -11.02
CA GLU A 209 -3.58 -35.41 -11.33
C GLU A 209 -2.82 -36.43 -10.44
N ILE A 210 -3.14 -36.48 -9.14
CA ILE A 210 -2.54 -37.47 -8.22
C ILE A 210 -2.89 -38.89 -8.66
N LEU A 211 -4.17 -39.16 -8.94
CA LEU A 211 -4.63 -40.49 -9.37
C LEU A 211 -4.08 -40.89 -10.75
N ALA A 212 -3.87 -39.91 -11.64
CA ALA A 212 -3.23 -40.14 -12.92
C ALA A 212 -1.76 -40.62 -12.77
N THR A 213 -1.06 -40.07 -11.78
CA THR A 213 0.33 -40.47 -11.46
C THR A 213 0.40 -41.90 -10.92
N ASP A 214 -0.62 -42.31 -10.16
CA ASP A 214 -0.69 -43.64 -9.52
C ASP A 214 -1.27 -44.74 -10.44
N SER A 215 -1.31 -44.50 -11.76
CA SER A 215 -1.84 -45.43 -12.79
C SER A 215 -3.32 -45.81 -12.62
N THR A 216 -4.11 -45.03 -11.86
CA THR A 216 -5.56 -45.23 -11.65
C THR A 216 -6.42 -44.19 -12.40
N ALA A 217 -5.83 -43.55 -13.41
CA ALA A 217 -6.31 -42.38 -14.16
C ALA A 217 -7.73 -42.45 -14.78
N ALA A 218 -8.39 -43.60 -14.77
CA ALA A 218 -9.65 -43.82 -15.49
C ALA A 218 -10.83 -44.23 -14.60
N ALA A 219 -10.65 -44.32 -13.27
CA ALA A 219 -11.74 -44.67 -12.37
C ALA A 219 -12.55 -43.41 -11.98
N GLU A 220 -13.87 -43.49 -12.13
CA GLU A 220 -14.79 -42.48 -11.58
C GLU A 220 -14.57 -42.40 -10.06
N PHE A 221 -14.27 -41.19 -9.59
CA PHE A 221 -13.96 -40.92 -8.20
C PHE A 221 -14.95 -39.93 -7.61
N THR A 222 -15.21 -40.04 -6.31
CA THR A 222 -16.02 -39.08 -5.57
C THR A 222 -15.27 -38.63 -4.34
N ILE A 223 -15.16 -37.32 -4.14
CA ILE A 223 -14.50 -36.75 -2.97
C ILE A 223 -15.45 -36.86 -1.78
N GLU A 224 -15.02 -37.53 -0.71
CA GLU A 224 -15.78 -37.67 0.52
C GLU A 224 -15.63 -36.39 1.36
N ARG A 225 -16.77 -35.76 1.69
CA ARG A 225 -16.80 -34.57 2.56
C ARG A 225 -17.26 -34.97 3.95
N ILE A 226 -16.42 -34.76 4.96
CA ILE A 226 -16.74 -34.98 6.37
C ILE A 226 -17.03 -33.62 6.99
N ASP A 227 -18.20 -33.47 7.61
CA ASP A 227 -18.67 -32.20 8.19
C ASP A 227 -18.68 -31.03 7.19
N GLY A 228 -18.90 -31.33 5.90
CA GLY A 228 -18.93 -30.36 4.80
C GLY A 228 -17.56 -30.03 4.20
N ARG A 229 -16.46 -30.50 4.80
CA ARG A 229 -15.09 -30.25 4.34
C ARG A 229 -14.52 -31.46 3.60
N ALA A 230 -13.88 -31.23 2.46
CA ALA A 230 -13.16 -32.27 1.72
C ALA A 230 -11.71 -32.43 2.20
N ILE A 231 -11.08 -31.36 2.66
CA ILE A 231 -9.67 -31.34 3.02
C ILE A 231 -9.50 -31.45 4.54
N ARG A 232 -8.60 -32.33 4.98
CA ARG A 232 -8.16 -32.47 6.37
C ARG A 232 -6.68 -32.12 6.49
N PHE A 233 -6.32 -31.30 7.47
CA PHE A 233 -4.94 -30.90 7.74
C PHE A 233 -4.47 -31.43 9.10
N ASP A 234 -3.39 -32.21 9.11
CA ASP A 234 -2.81 -32.82 10.33
C ASP A 234 -1.61 -32.01 10.86
N GLY A 235 -1.59 -30.70 10.62
CA GLY A 235 -0.48 -29.81 11.01
C GLY A 235 0.78 -29.89 10.15
N THR A 236 0.89 -30.90 9.27
CA THR A 236 2.05 -31.10 8.38
C THR A 236 1.67 -31.38 6.94
N HIS A 237 0.60 -32.13 6.72
CA HIS A 237 0.13 -32.51 5.38
C HIS A 237 -1.37 -32.28 5.29
N ALA A 238 -1.83 -31.82 4.12
CA ALA A 238 -3.23 -31.79 3.76
C ALA A 238 -3.59 -33.09 3.04
N SER A 239 -4.71 -33.70 3.39
CA SER A 239 -5.20 -34.93 2.78
C SER A 239 -6.68 -34.84 2.43
N VAL A 240 -7.08 -35.64 1.45
CA VAL A 240 -8.45 -35.74 0.94
C VAL A 240 -8.82 -37.20 0.84
N ASP A 241 -10.01 -37.55 1.28
CA ASP A 241 -10.53 -38.90 1.14
C ASP A 241 -11.36 -39.01 -0.12
N VAL A 242 -11.01 -40.00 -0.94
CA VAL A 242 -11.60 -40.20 -2.25
C VAL A 242 -12.12 -41.62 -2.32
N LYS A 243 -13.39 -41.74 -2.68
CA LYS A 243 -14.03 -43.02 -2.95
C LYS A 243 -13.84 -43.38 -4.42
N ILE A 244 -13.15 -44.49 -4.67
CA ILE A 244 -12.94 -45.05 -6.01
C ILE A 244 -13.68 -46.38 -6.07
N ALA A 245 -14.73 -46.45 -6.89
CA ALA A 245 -15.73 -47.52 -6.85
C ALA A 245 -16.34 -47.70 -5.45
N ASP A 246 -15.78 -48.56 -4.60
CA ASP A 246 -16.24 -48.79 -3.22
C ASP A 246 -15.11 -48.79 -2.17
N GLU A 247 -13.89 -48.43 -2.56
CA GLU A 247 -12.75 -48.30 -1.66
C GLU A 247 -12.49 -46.82 -1.37
N SER A 248 -12.46 -46.44 -0.08
CA SER A 248 -12.05 -45.10 0.34
C SER A 248 -10.53 -45.06 0.48
N ARG A 249 -9.90 -44.11 -0.19
CA ARG A 249 -8.44 -43.90 -0.18
C ARG A 249 -8.14 -42.49 0.32
N ASN A 250 -7.21 -42.39 1.25
CA ASN A 250 -6.69 -41.11 1.70
C ASN A 250 -5.53 -40.69 0.79
N LEU A 251 -5.68 -39.56 0.11
CA LEU A 251 -4.67 -38.99 -0.78
C LEU A 251 -4.05 -37.77 -0.11
N VAL A 252 -2.72 -37.72 -0.06
CA VAL A 252 -1.98 -36.55 0.42
C VAL A 252 -1.84 -35.54 -0.71
N LEU A 253 -2.30 -34.31 -0.48
CA LEU A 253 -2.20 -33.23 -1.46
C LEU A 253 -0.75 -32.72 -1.53
N PRO A 254 -0.20 -32.52 -2.74
CA PRO A 254 1.12 -31.94 -2.90
C PRO A 254 1.09 -30.45 -2.53
N VAL A 255 2.17 -29.93 -1.96
CA VAL A 255 2.30 -28.51 -1.58
C VAL A 255 2.10 -27.57 -2.78
N SER A 256 2.37 -28.03 -4.01
CA SER A 256 2.10 -27.28 -5.25
C SER A 256 0.62 -26.99 -5.50
N ALA A 257 -0.30 -27.77 -4.90
CA ALA A 257 -1.74 -27.53 -4.99
C ALA A 257 -2.22 -26.41 -4.05
N MET A 258 -1.35 -25.94 -3.16
CA MET A 258 -1.70 -24.90 -2.19
C MET A 258 -2.05 -23.60 -2.92
N PRO A 259 -3.17 -22.94 -2.59
CA PRO A 259 -3.56 -21.71 -3.26
C PRO A 259 -2.50 -20.62 -3.19
N THR A 260 -2.34 -19.90 -4.30
CA THR A 260 -1.41 -18.76 -4.41
C THR A 260 -1.94 -17.54 -3.65
N ASN A 261 -1.07 -16.58 -3.31
CA ASN A 261 -1.50 -15.38 -2.57
C ASN A 261 -2.59 -14.60 -3.34
N ALA A 262 -2.46 -14.50 -4.67
CA ALA A 262 -3.47 -13.89 -5.52
C ALA A 262 -4.82 -14.63 -5.47
N GLN A 263 -4.82 -15.97 -5.43
CA GLN A 263 -6.04 -16.77 -5.29
C GLN A 263 -6.70 -16.53 -3.92
N LEU A 264 -5.92 -16.44 -2.84
CA LEU A 264 -6.45 -16.16 -1.50
C LEU A 264 -7.16 -14.81 -1.44
N VAL A 265 -6.54 -13.76 -1.98
CA VAL A 265 -7.13 -12.42 -2.02
C VAL A 265 -8.38 -12.42 -2.91
N GLY A 266 -8.30 -13.04 -4.10
CA GLY A 266 -9.44 -13.15 -5.02
C GLY A 266 -10.65 -13.85 -4.40
N TRP A 267 -10.41 -14.99 -3.74
CA TRP A 267 -11.45 -15.72 -3.01
C TRP A 267 -12.04 -14.87 -1.89
N SER A 268 -11.21 -14.23 -1.07
CA SER A 268 -11.67 -13.36 0.02
C SER A 268 -12.53 -12.19 -0.47
N LEU A 269 -12.14 -11.54 -1.58
CA LEU A 269 -12.92 -10.44 -2.16
C LEU A 269 -14.30 -10.88 -2.64
N VAL A 270 -14.42 -12.08 -3.20
CA VAL A 270 -15.70 -12.57 -3.75
C VAL A 270 -16.56 -13.23 -2.67
N ALA A 271 -15.98 -14.09 -1.83
CA ALA A 271 -16.70 -14.88 -0.85
C ALA A 271 -17.01 -14.10 0.44
N THR A 272 -16.06 -13.30 0.93
CA THR A 272 -16.17 -12.60 2.23
C THR A 272 -16.57 -11.15 2.06
N PHE A 273 -16.07 -10.47 1.02
CA PHE A 273 -16.25 -9.01 0.84
C PHE A 273 -16.94 -8.59 -0.48
N PRO A 274 -18.03 -9.25 -0.93
CA PRO A 274 -18.66 -8.92 -2.22
C PRO A 274 -19.18 -7.48 -2.26
N VAL A 275 -19.73 -6.98 -1.14
CA VAL A 275 -20.26 -5.61 -1.06
C VAL A 275 -19.14 -4.57 -1.22
N SER A 276 -17.98 -4.80 -0.60
CA SER A 276 -16.83 -3.89 -0.74
C SER A 276 -16.35 -3.82 -2.19
N LEU A 277 -16.39 -4.95 -2.90
CA LEU A 277 -16.03 -5.02 -4.32
C LEU A 277 -17.00 -4.22 -5.20
N GLU A 278 -18.30 -4.35 -4.96
CA GLU A 278 -19.34 -3.58 -5.68
C GLU A 278 -19.22 -2.07 -5.42
N VAL A 279 -19.04 -1.69 -4.15
CA VAL A 279 -18.87 -0.28 -3.75
C VAL A 279 -17.62 0.33 -4.40
N ALA A 280 -16.51 -0.41 -4.46
CA ALA A 280 -15.32 0.04 -5.17
C ALA A 280 -15.60 0.30 -6.66
N GLY A 281 -16.37 -0.57 -7.32
CA GLY A 281 -16.81 -0.38 -8.70
C GLY A 281 -17.64 0.89 -8.91
N VAL A 282 -18.60 1.16 -8.02
CA VAL A 282 -19.43 2.38 -8.05
C VAL A 282 -18.57 3.64 -7.84
N ILE A 283 -17.62 3.60 -6.90
CA ILE A 283 -16.69 4.71 -6.65
C ILE A 283 -15.85 5.00 -7.89
N LEU A 284 -15.31 3.97 -8.56
CA LEU A 284 -14.53 4.14 -9.79
C LEU A 284 -15.36 4.73 -10.93
N LEU A 285 -16.62 4.30 -11.07
CA LEU A 285 -17.55 4.86 -12.07
C LEU A 285 -17.83 6.35 -11.79
N MET A 286 -18.11 6.70 -10.53
CA MET A 286 -18.34 8.09 -10.13
C MET A 286 -17.09 8.96 -10.29
N ALA A 287 -15.91 8.42 -9.99
CA ALA A 287 -14.63 9.10 -10.20
C ALA A 287 -14.39 9.40 -11.69
N MET A 288 -14.65 8.42 -12.57
CA MET A 288 -14.54 8.62 -14.02
C MET A 288 -15.53 9.68 -14.52
N PHE A 289 -16.79 9.62 -14.11
CA PHE A 289 -17.79 10.62 -14.48
C PHE A 289 -17.40 12.02 -14.00
N GLY A 290 -16.99 12.15 -12.73
CA GLY A 290 -16.54 13.41 -12.17
C GLY A 290 -15.33 13.99 -12.89
N ALA A 291 -14.33 13.16 -13.21
CA ALA A 291 -13.16 13.57 -13.97
C ALA A 291 -13.51 14.08 -15.37
N VAL A 292 -14.40 13.38 -16.09
CA VAL A 292 -14.83 13.77 -17.45
C VAL A 292 -15.65 15.07 -17.44
N VAL A 293 -16.61 15.20 -16.52
CA VAL A 293 -17.44 16.41 -16.41
C VAL A 293 -16.57 17.62 -16.05
N LEU A 294 -15.63 17.47 -15.11
CA LEU A 294 -14.73 18.55 -14.72
C LEU A 294 -13.80 18.96 -15.86
N ALA A 295 -13.22 17.99 -16.56
CA ALA A 295 -12.34 18.25 -17.70
C ALA A 295 -13.08 18.99 -18.83
N ARG A 296 -14.33 18.60 -19.11
CA ARG A 296 -15.15 19.29 -20.12
C ARG A 296 -15.46 20.73 -19.72
N ARG A 297 -15.86 20.96 -18.46
CA ARG A 297 -16.17 22.30 -17.96
C ARG A 297 -14.96 23.25 -18.04
N GLN A 298 -13.74 22.74 -17.81
CA GLN A 298 -12.52 23.55 -17.97
C GLN A 298 -12.26 23.98 -19.42
N ILE A 299 -12.61 23.12 -20.39
CA ILE A 299 -12.51 23.47 -21.81
C ILE A 299 -13.53 24.55 -22.16
N ASP A 300 -14.78 24.39 -21.72
CA ASP A 300 -15.86 25.34 -21.98
C ASP A 300 -15.52 26.74 -21.43
N LEU A 301 -14.99 26.82 -20.19
CA LEU A 301 -14.53 28.07 -19.58
C LEU A 301 -13.36 28.71 -20.35
N GLY A 302 -12.39 27.90 -20.80
CA GLY A 302 -11.27 28.40 -21.60
C GLY A 302 -11.69 28.93 -22.97
N GLU A 303 -12.69 28.31 -23.61
CA GLU A 303 -13.29 28.82 -24.85
C GLU A 303 -14.02 30.14 -24.63
N ASP A 304 -14.70 30.31 -23.49
CA ASP A 304 -15.37 31.55 -23.13
C ASP A 304 -14.39 32.70 -22.85
N GLU A 305 -13.27 32.45 -22.18
CA GLU A 305 -12.19 33.43 -22.02
C GLU A 305 -11.67 33.91 -23.38
N LEU A 306 -11.47 32.99 -24.33
CA LEU A 306 -11.03 33.32 -25.69
C LEU A 306 -12.10 34.09 -26.47
N ARG A 307 -13.39 33.75 -26.31
CA ARG A 307 -14.51 34.46 -26.93
C ARG A 307 -14.62 35.90 -26.41
N VAL A 308 -14.56 36.08 -25.09
CA VAL A 308 -14.60 37.40 -24.45
C VAL A 308 -13.40 38.24 -24.89
N ALA A 309 -12.20 37.65 -24.94
CA ALA A 309 -11.01 38.33 -25.48
C ALA A 309 -11.16 38.73 -26.96
N ALA A 310 -11.94 37.98 -27.74
CA ALA A 310 -12.28 38.28 -29.13
C ALA A 310 -13.51 39.20 -29.28
N GLY A 311 -14.12 39.66 -28.19
CA GLY A 311 -15.30 40.54 -28.19
C GLY A 311 -16.63 39.83 -28.54
N MET A 312 -16.68 38.50 -28.44
CA MET A 312 -17.89 37.69 -28.61
C MET A 312 -18.58 37.45 -27.26
N THR A 313 -19.88 37.19 -27.28
CA THR A 313 -20.63 36.78 -26.08
C THR A 313 -20.18 35.39 -25.59
N PRO A 314 -20.03 35.19 -24.27
CA PRO A 314 -19.72 33.89 -23.70
C PRO A 314 -20.86 32.88 -23.97
N LEU A 315 -20.52 31.59 -24.00
CA LEU A 315 -21.48 30.49 -24.15
C LEU A 315 -22.20 30.17 -22.84
N LEU A 316 -21.53 30.31 -21.71
CA LEU A 316 -22.13 30.12 -20.40
C LEU A 316 -22.80 31.44 -19.99
N GLU A 317 -24.14 31.43 -19.92
CA GLU A 317 -24.87 32.50 -19.25
C GLU A 317 -24.59 32.39 -17.74
N ASP A 318 -24.09 33.45 -17.11
CA ASP A 318 -23.88 33.49 -15.67
C ASP A 318 -25.23 33.23 -14.96
N GLU A 319 -25.39 32.04 -14.38
CA GLU A 319 -26.54 31.64 -13.55
C GLU A 319 -26.78 32.62 -12.37
N GLU A 320 -25.82 33.50 -12.04
CA GLU A 320 -25.97 34.54 -11.03
C GLU A 320 -26.93 35.68 -11.42
N SER A 321 -27.26 35.85 -12.71
CA SER A 321 -28.15 36.92 -13.17
C SER A 321 -29.64 36.68 -12.91
N GLU A 322 -30.05 35.43 -12.65
CA GLU A 322 -31.46 35.08 -12.40
C GLU A 322 -31.95 35.49 -11.01
N PHE A 323 -31.05 35.70 -10.04
CA PHE A 323 -31.40 36.17 -8.69
C PHE A 323 -31.34 37.70 -8.51
N ALA A 324 -30.78 38.45 -9.47
CA ALA A 324 -30.73 39.91 -9.43
C ALA A 324 -31.97 40.60 -10.05
N GLY A 325 -32.80 39.86 -10.79
CA GLY A 325 -34.01 40.35 -11.46
C GLY A 325 -35.28 40.29 -10.59
N GLY A 326 -35.21 40.77 -9.35
CA GLY A 326 -36.28 40.65 -8.35
C GLY A 326 -36.64 41.96 -7.65
N SER A 327 -36.67 43.09 -8.36
CA SER A 327 -37.35 44.30 -7.87
C SER A 327 -37.84 45.15 -9.03
N SER A 328 -39.12 45.02 -9.35
CA SER A 328 -39.92 46.00 -10.07
C SER A 328 -41.35 45.89 -9.55
#